data_AF-A0AA36EHX9-F1
#
_entry.id   AF-A0AA36EHX9-F1
#
_cell.length_a   1.000
_cell.length_b   1.000
_cell.length_c   1.000
_cell.angle_alpha   90.00
_cell.angle_beta   90.00
_cell.angle_gamma   90.00
#
_symmetry.space_group_name_H-M   'P 1'
#
loop_
_entity.id
_entity.type
_entity.pdbx_description
1 polymer ?
#
loop_
_entity_poly.entity_id
_entity_poly.type
_entity_poly.pdbx_seq_one_letter_code
_entity_poly.pdbx_strand_id
1 'polypeptide(L)'
;MTPASGEIAKRVANTETALVAREDSEYERLVVSSEEKVEGDDIHPQQTERERCSWSWKWWIKVISLSILTIVVSVISVKWGMPIVFEKLLIPMMEWEATEFGRPALALILVASLALFPIVFLPSGPSMWLAGMIFGYGLGFVIIMVGTTIGMVLPYLIGLCFRDVIHRWLKKWPRTAAMIRMAGEGDSFQQFRVVALFRISPFPYTIFNYAIVVTSIMFWPYLFGSIAGMIPEAFIYIYSGKLLRTFANVQYGNHEMSPLEIIYNVISFIVAAVMTVCFTVYGKKGLTKLEHEEKCGVTVVHLGHIQLDRLSLERPNQHGLHHSLRSP
;
A
#
# COMPACT_ATOMS: atom_id res chain seq x y z
N MET A 1 54.82 46.76 -76.94
CA MET A 1 55.10 45.44 -76.35
C MET A 1 54.25 45.27 -75.10
N THR A 2 53.57 44.14 -74.97
CA THR A 2 52.69 43.78 -73.85
C THR A 2 53.46 43.03 -72.76
N PRO A 3 53.19 43.31 -71.48
CA PRO A 3 53.46 42.38 -70.39
C PRO A 3 52.16 41.94 -69.68
N ALA A 4 51.09 41.65 -70.44
CA ALA A 4 49.77 41.30 -69.91
C ALA A 4 49.58 39.78 -69.61
N SER A 5 50.65 38.99 -69.61
CA SER A 5 50.59 37.53 -69.44
C SER A 5 51.08 37.03 -68.07
N GLY A 6 51.69 37.90 -67.24
CA GLY A 6 52.24 37.52 -65.94
C GLY A 6 51.29 37.62 -64.75
N GLU A 7 50.23 38.44 -64.83
CA GLU A 7 49.32 38.67 -63.70
C GLU A 7 48.17 37.64 -63.60
N ILE A 8 47.72 37.08 -64.73
CA ILE A 8 46.61 36.09 -64.72
C ILE A 8 47.08 34.77 -64.10
N ALA A 9 48.29 34.30 -64.44
CA ALA A 9 48.88 33.11 -63.83
C ALA A 9 49.06 33.24 -62.31
N LYS A 10 49.41 34.43 -61.80
CA LYS A 10 49.54 34.70 -60.37
C LYS A 10 48.21 34.67 -59.60
N ARG A 11 47.07 34.99 -60.24
CA ARG A 11 45.75 34.95 -59.58
C ARG A 11 45.15 33.55 -59.54
N VAL A 12 45.39 32.72 -60.54
CA VAL A 12 44.93 31.31 -60.55
C VAL A 12 45.67 30.50 -59.48
N ALA A 13 47.01 30.58 -59.45
CA ALA A 13 47.82 29.87 -58.45
C ALA A 13 47.47 30.25 -56.99
N ASN A 14 47.21 31.53 -56.70
CA ASN A 14 46.78 31.97 -55.37
C ASN A 14 45.37 31.47 -54.98
N THR A 15 44.53 31.09 -55.94
CA THR A 15 43.17 30.61 -55.66
C THR A 15 43.15 29.10 -55.39
N GLU A 16 43.93 28.31 -56.15
CA GLU A 16 44.11 26.87 -55.87
C GLU A 16 44.84 26.65 -54.53
N THR A 17 45.92 27.39 -54.27
CA THR A 17 46.67 27.27 -52.99
C THR A 17 45.83 27.64 -51.77
N ALA A 18 44.83 28.52 -51.93
CA ALA A 18 43.90 28.91 -50.85
C ALA A 18 42.71 27.95 -50.67
N LEU A 19 42.41 27.12 -51.68
CA LEU A 19 41.40 26.05 -51.57
C LEU A 19 42.01 24.79 -50.93
N VAL A 20 43.19 24.36 -51.39
CA VAL A 20 43.92 23.20 -50.84
C VAL A 20 44.23 23.41 -49.35
N ALA A 21 44.78 24.57 -48.97
CA ALA A 21 45.08 24.90 -47.58
C ALA A 21 43.84 25.05 -46.67
N ARG A 22 42.62 25.03 -47.23
CA ARG A 22 41.37 25.11 -46.47
C ARG A 22 40.72 23.75 -46.27
N GLU A 23 40.78 22.85 -47.25
CA GLU A 23 40.30 21.46 -47.12
C GLU A 23 41.15 20.65 -46.13
N ASP A 24 42.49 20.78 -46.19
CA ASP A 24 43.40 20.11 -45.24
C ASP A 24 43.08 20.50 -43.78
N SER A 25 42.64 21.75 -43.55
CA SER A 25 42.31 22.25 -42.21
C SER A 25 40.99 21.71 -41.62
N GLU A 26 40.03 21.27 -42.44
CA GLU A 26 38.80 20.64 -41.93
C GLU A 26 39.01 19.15 -41.64
N TYR A 27 39.86 18.45 -42.42
CA TYR A 27 40.22 17.07 -42.12
C TYR A 27 41.05 16.94 -40.82
N GLU A 28 42.09 17.76 -40.61
CA GLU A 28 42.83 17.73 -39.34
C GLU A 28 41.93 18.07 -38.14
N ARG A 29 41.02 19.03 -38.29
CA ARG A 29 40.15 19.47 -37.18
C ARG A 29 39.07 18.44 -36.82
N LEU A 30 38.62 17.62 -37.77
CA LEU A 30 37.71 16.49 -37.50
C LEU A 30 38.43 15.30 -36.86
N VAL A 31 39.66 14.99 -37.27
CA VAL A 31 40.49 13.92 -36.69
C VAL A 31 40.87 14.25 -35.23
N VAL A 32 41.38 15.47 -34.98
CA VAL A 32 41.74 15.93 -33.63
C VAL A 32 40.53 15.90 -32.68
N SER A 33 39.32 16.25 -33.14
CA SER A 33 38.11 16.17 -32.31
C SER A 33 37.66 14.74 -31.98
N SER A 34 38.21 13.72 -32.64
CA SER A 34 37.92 12.30 -32.36
C SER A 34 39.00 11.58 -31.56
N GLU A 35 40.27 12.00 -31.64
CA GLU A 35 41.37 11.38 -30.88
C GLU A 35 41.61 12.02 -29.50
N GLU A 36 41.19 13.27 -29.25
CA GLU A 36 41.40 13.95 -27.95
C GLU A 36 40.47 13.46 -26.80
N LYS A 37 40.13 12.16 -26.76
CA LYS A 37 39.41 11.57 -25.61
C LYS A 37 39.71 10.11 -25.28
N VAL A 38 40.74 9.49 -25.87
CA VAL A 38 41.20 8.15 -25.49
C VAL A 38 42.72 8.13 -25.44
N GLU A 39 43.27 7.63 -24.33
CA GLU A 39 44.69 7.33 -24.09
C GLU A 39 45.68 8.52 -24.12
N GLY A 40 46.23 8.97 -22.99
CA GLY A 40 45.99 8.60 -21.60
C GLY A 40 47.03 9.21 -20.66
N ASP A 41 46.70 9.33 -19.37
CA ASP A 41 47.69 9.25 -18.31
C ASP A 41 47.05 8.68 -17.04
N ASP A 42 47.81 7.85 -16.33
CA ASP A 42 47.38 7.19 -15.10
C ASP A 42 47.41 8.17 -13.93
N ILE A 43 46.28 8.36 -13.23
CA ILE A 43 46.22 8.52 -11.76
C ILE A 43 44.75 8.51 -11.28
N HIS A 44 44.46 7.64 -10.32
CA HIS A 44 43.23 7.57 -9.50
C HIS A 44 41.87 7.17 -10.13
N PRO A 45 41.70 5.88 -10.53
CA PRO A 45 40.41 5.18 -10.42
C PRO A 45 40.04 4.90 -8.95
N GLN A 46 41.04 4.84 -8.07
CA GLN A 46 40.97 4.15 -6.78
C GLN A 46 40.26 4.90 -5.63
N GLN A 47 39.90 6.18 -5.80
CA GLN A 47 39.15 6.93 -4.78
C GLN A 47 37.63 6.81 -5.00
N THR A 48 37.14 7.06 -6.22
CA THR A 48 35.71 7.08 -6.54
C THR A 48 35.01 5.73 -6.34
N GLU A 49 35.69 4.62 -6.67
CA GLU A 49 35.18 3.28 -6.36
C GLU A 49 35.22 2.97 -4.86
N ARG A 50 36.28 3.41 -4.17
CA ARG A 50 36.47 3.16 -2.73
C ARG A 50 35.46 3.90 -1.87
N GLU A 51 35.05 5.11 -2.27
CA GLU A 51 33.96 5.84 -1.63
C GLU A 51 32.60 5.18 -1.90
N ARG A 52 32.29 4.84 -3.16
CA ARG A 52 31.04 4.13 -3.54
C ARG A 52 30.92 2.78 -2.82
N CYS A 53 32.02 2.04 -2.73
CA CYS A 53 32.10 0.78 -2.01
C CYS A 53 31.98 0.99 -0.48
N SER A 54 32.63 2.02 0.10
CA SER A 54 32.49 2.31 1.53
C SER A 54 31.08 2.78 1.91
N TRP A 55 30.38 3.51 1.04
CA TRP A 55 29.01 3.98 1.27
C TRP A 55 28.03 2.81 1.20
N SER A 56 28.17 1.94 0.19
CA SER A 56 27.48 0.65 0.10
C SER A 56 27.74 -0.21 1.35
N TRP A 57 28.99 -0.42 1.72
CA TRP A 57 29.40 -1.25 2.87
C TRP A 57 28.87 -0.70 4.21
N LYS A 58 28.93 0.62 4.44
CA LYS A 58 28.34 1.26 5.64
C LYS A 58 26.82 1.17 5.66
N TRP A 59 26.15 1.14 4.50
CA TRP A 59 24.71 0.91 4.41
C TRP A 59 24.36 -0.57 4.69
N TRP A 60 25.08 -1.52 4.11
CA TRP A 60 24.93 -2.95 4.40
C TRP A 60 25.20 -3.29 5.87
N ILE A 61 26.22 -2.70 6.51
CA ILE A 61 26.44 -2.83 7.97
C ILE A 61 25.23 -2.33 8.76
N LYS A 62 24.63 -1.19 8.39
CA LYS A 62 23.42 -0.68 9.07
C LYS A 62 22.22 -1.59 8.88
N VAL A 63 22.02 -2.13 7.67
CA VAL A 63 20.95 -3.11 7.39
C VAL A 63 21.16 -4.39 8.19
N ILE A 64 22.37 -4.97 8.16
CA ILE A 64 22.71 -6.19 8.91
C ILE A 64 22.59 -5.95 10.42
N SER A 65 23.07 -4.82 10.94
CA SER A 65 22.94 -4.47 12.36
C SER A 65 21.47 -4.29 12.77
N LEU A 66 20.62 -3.73 11.89
CA LEU A 66 19.18 -3.60 12.15
C LEU A 66 18.49 -4.96 12.12
N SER A 67 18.84 -5.84 11.16
CA SER A 67 18.35 -7.22 11.10
C SER A 67 18.78 -8.05 12.31
N ILE A 68 20.03 -7.93 12.76
CA ILE A 68 20.52 -8.60 13.98
C ILE A 68 19.77 -8.06 15.20
N LEU A 69 19.57 -6.74 15.30
CA LEU A 69 18.79 -6.14 16.40
C LEU A 69 17.35 -6.64 16.40
N THR A 70 16.66 -6.72 15.26
CA THR A 70 15.29 -7.25 15.20
C THR A 70 15.23 -8.75 15.53
N ILE A 71 16.23 -9.54 15.14
CA ILE A 71 16.36 -10.95 15.53
C ILE A 71 16.55 -11.06 17.06
N VAL A 72 17.46 -10.29 17.65
CA VAL A 72 17.72 -10.30 19.10
C VAL A 72 16.48 -9.85 19.88
N VAL A 73 15.80 -8.78 19.46
CA VAL A 73 14.54 -8.33 20.06
C VAL A 73 13.44 -9.39 19.92
N SER A 74 13.36 -10.08 18.78
CA SER A 74 12.42 -11.19 18.57
C SER A 74 12.73 -12.36 19.52
N VAL A 75 13.99 -12.78 19.64
CA VAL A 75 14.42 -13.85 20.57
C VAL A 75 14.15 -13.48 22.03
N ILE A 76 14.41 -12.23 22.44
CA ILE A 76 14.10 -11.75 23.80
C ILE A 76 12.58 -11.75 24.03
N SER A 77 11.80 -11.24 23.06
CA SER A 77 10.34 -11.21 23.15
C SER A 77 9.73 -12.61 23.22
N VAL A 78 10.27 -13.58 22.49
CA VAL A 78 9.86 -14.98 22.58
C VAL A 78 10.30 -15.59 23.92
N LYS A 79 11.54 -15.38 24.37
CA LYS A 79 12.06 -16.05 25.58
C LYS A 79 11.51 -15.49 26.89
N TRP A 80 11.11 -14.22 26.93
CA TRP A 80 10.59 -13.55 28.13
C TRP A 80 9.11 -13.17 28.02
N GLY A 81 8.66 -12.66 26.88
CA GLY A 81 7.27 -12.26 26.67
C GLY A 81 6.33 -13.45 26.52
N MET A 82 6.75 -14.52 25.83
CA MET A 82 5.89 -15.69 25.60
C MET A 82 5.54 -16.42 26.91
N PRO A 83 6.48 -16.74 27.84
CA PRO A 83 6.11 -17.30 29.15
C PRO A 83 5.14 -16.42 29.94
N ILE A 84 5.37 -15.10 29.98
CA ILE A 84 4.49 -14.16 30.70
C ILE A 84 3.07 -14.17 30.11
N VAL A 85 2.93 -14.12 28.78
CA VAL A 85 1.62 -14.18 28.11
C VAL A 85 0.94 -15.54 28.35
N PHE A 86 1.70 -16.64 28.38
CA PHE A 86 1.14 -17.96 28.61
C PHE A 86 0.68 -18.16 30.07
N GLU A 87 1.55 -17.84 31.04
CA GLU A 87 1.28 -18.04 32.47
C GLU A 87 0.31 -17.01 33.07
N LYS A 88 0.26 -15.76 32.57
CA LYS A 88 -0.57 -14.69 33.16
C LYS A 88 -1.85 -14.39 32.40
N LEU A 89 -1.96 -14.77 31.13
CA LEU A 89 -3.14 -14.51 30.30
C LEU A 89 -3.78 -15.80 29.80
N LEU A 90 -3.07 -16.65 29.06
CA LEU A 90 -3.66 -17.83 28.43
C LEU A 90 -4.16 -18.88 29.42
N ILE A 91 -3.28 -19.37 30.31
CA ILE A 91 -3.61 -20.45 31.25
C ILE A 91 -4.72 -19.98 32.20
N PRO A 92 -4.64 -18.79 32.85
CA PRO A 92 -5.72 -18.29 33.68
C PRO A 92 -7.03 -18.07 32.91
N MET A 93 -7.01 -17.65 31.64
CA MET A 93 -8.24 -17.56 30.84
C MET A 93 -8.87 -18.93 30.54
N MET A 94 -8.05 -19.94 30.25
CA MET A 94 -8.53 -21.31 29.97
C MET A 94 -9.06 -22.00 31.23
N GLU A 95 -8.43 -21.79 32.38
CA GLU A 95 -8.92 -22.27 33.67
C GLU A 95 -10.21 -21.54 34.08
N TRP A 96 -10.25 -20.21 33.95
CA TRP A 96 -11.44 -19.39 34.23
C TRP A 96 -12.62 -19.68 33.30
N GLU A 97 -12.38 -19.99 32.02
CA GLU A 97 -13.38 -20.57 31.11
C GLU A 97 -13.95 -21.87 31.70
N ALA A 98 -13.08 -22.77 32.16
CA ALA A 98 -13.48 -24.08 32.66
C ALA A 98 -14.21 -24.04 34.01
N THR A 99 -13.94 -23.05 34.88
CA THR A 99 -14.51 -22.97 36.23
C THR A 99 -15.69 -22.01 36.38
N GLU A 100 -15.68 -20.84 35.73
CA GLU A 100 -16.60 -19.74 36.05
C GLU A 100 -17.69 -19.49 34.99
N PHE A 101 -17.41 -19.76 33.70
CA PHE A 101 -18.31 -19.36 32.60
C PHE A 101 -18.73 -20.52 31.70
N GLY A 102 -20.02 -20.87 31.75
CA GLY A 102 -20.63 -21.69 30.71
C GLY A 102 -20.44 -21.07 29.32
N ARG A 103 -20.07 -21.89 28.33
CA ARG A 103 -19.81 -21.51 26.93
C ARG A 103 -20.72 -20.40 26.34
N PRO A 104 -22.06 -20.41 26.51
CA PRO A 104 -22.90 -19.32 25.98
C PRO A 104 -22.63 -17.94 26.61
N ALA A 105 -22.31 -17.87 27.92
CA ALA A 105 -22.02 -16.60 28.58
C ALA A 105 -20.70 -16.00 28.08
N LEU A 106 -19.67 -16.82 27.89
CA LEU A 106 -18.39 -16.36 27.35
C LEU A 106 -18.53 -15.92 25.87
N ALA A 107 -19.38 -16.59 25.08
CA ALA A 107 -19.71 -16.14 23.72
C ALA A 107 -20.33 -14.73 23.70
N LEU A 108 -21.23 -14.42 24.63
CA LEU A 108 -21.83 -13.08 24.77
C LEU A 108 -20.79 -12.03 25.19
N ILE A 109 -19.91 -12.35 26.15
CA ILE A 109 -18.80 -11.47 26.57
C ILE A 109 -17.87 -11.17 25.38
N LEU A 110 -17.55 -12.17 24.57
CA LEU A 110 -16.76 -12.00 23.35
C LEU A 110 -17.44 -11.07 22.34
N VAL A 111 -18.71 -11.32 22.00
CA VAL A 111 -19.48 -10.44 21.10
C VAL A 111 -19.52 -9.00 21.63
N ALA A 112 -19.76 -8.82 22.94
CA ALA A 112 -19.77 -7.50 23.56
C ALA A 112 -18.39 -6.80 23.50
N SER A 113 -17.29 -7.52 23.78
CA SER A 113 -15.94 -6.97 23.69
C SER A 113 -15.59 -6.52 22.26
N LEU A 114 -15.90 -7.35 21.26
CA LEU A 114 -15.68 -7.05 19.84
C LEU A 114 -16.55 -5.89 19.34
N ALA A 115 -17.74 -5.71 19.91
CA ALA A 115 -18.63 -4.59 19.63
C ALA A 115 -18.17 -3.26 20.28
N LEU A 116 -17.67 -3.31 21.52
CA LEU A 116 -17.38 -2.11 22.32
C LEU A 116 -15.95 -1.60 22.17
N PHE A 117 -14.95 -2.49 22.07
CA PHE A 117 -13.54 -2.11 21.93
C PHE A 117 -13.26 -1.13 20.78
N PRO A 118 -13.81 -1.31 19.55
CA PRO A 118 -13.59 -0.34 18.47
C PRO A 118 -14.10 1.08 18.75
N ILE A 119 -15.07 1.27 19.66
CA ILE A 119 -15.59 2.59 20.04
C ILE A 119 -14.54 3.39 20.83
N VAL A 120 -13.78 2.70 21.67
CA VAL A 120 -12.75 3.27 22.56
C VAL A 120 -11.34 3.06 22.03
N PHE A 121 -11.20 2.71 20.74
CA PHE A 121 -9.93 2.42 20.06
C PHE A 121 -9.09 1.29 20.71
N LEU A 122 -9.72 0.39 21.48
CA LEU A 122 -9.05 -0.79 22.04
C LEU A 122 -8.85 -1.87 20.95
N PRO A 123 -7.75 -2.63 21.01
CA PRO A 123 -7.48 -3.72 20.08
C PRO A 123 -8.41 -4.93 20.36
N SER A 124 -9.13 -5.37 19.33
CA SER A 124 -10.04 -6.52 19.36
C SER A 124 -9.36 -7.88 19.14
N GLY A 125 -8.11 -7.89 18.69
CA GLY A 125 -7.34 -9.10 18.40
C GLY A 125 -7.32 -10.16 19.51
N PRO A 126 -7.13 -9.80 20.80
CA PRO A 126 -7.19 -10.76 21.91
C PRO A 126 -8.53 -11.49 22.00
N SER A 127 -9.64 -10.77 21.84
CA SER A 127 -10.99 -11.38 21.82
C SER A 127 -11.19 -12.29 20.61
N MET A 128 -10.63 -11.96 19.44
CA MET A 128 -10.70 -12.83 18.26
C MET A 128 -9.85 -14.10 18.41
N TRP A 129 -8.65 -14.01 18.97
CA TRP A 129 -7.86 -15.20 19.33
C TRP A 129 -8.61 -16.08 20.32
N LEU A 130 -9.21 -15.49 21.36
CA LEU A 130 -9.98 -16.24 22.36
C LEU A 130 -11.22 -16.92 21.78
N ALA A 131 -11.97 -16.23 20.91
CA ALA A 131 -13.06 -16.84 20.14
C ALA A 131 -12.58 -18.05 19.34
N GLY A 132 -11.41 -17.95 18.71
CA GLY A 132 -10.75 -19.03 17.99
C GLY A 132 -10.33 -20.21 18.86
N MET A 133 -9.68 -19.93 20.00
CA MET A 133 -9.24 -20.93 20.98
C MET A 133 -10.41 -21.76 21.51
N ILE A 134 -11.51 -21.10 21.85
CA ILE A 134 -12.63 -21.71 22.57
C ILE A 134 -13.65 -22.35 21.62
N PHE A 135 -14.08 -21.61 20.59
CA PHE A 135 -15.22 -21.97 19.75
C PHE A 135 -14.83 -22.46 18.35
N GLY A 136 -13.54 -22.40 17.99
CA GLY A 136 -13.02 -22.87 16.70
C GLY A 136 -13.64 -22.16 15.48
N TYR A 137 -13.63 -22.83 14.33
CA TYR A 137 -14.04 -22.23 13.05
C TYR A 137 -15.54 -22.06 12.85
N GLY A 138 -16.37 -22.83 13.54
CA GLY A 138 -17.83 -22.71 13.41
C GLY A 138 -18.33 -21.55 14.24
N LEU A 139 -18.52 -21.78 15.53
CA LEU A 139 -19.06 -20.78 16.45
C LEU A 139 -18.10 -19.59 16.65
N GLY A 140 -16.78 -19.79 16.63
CA GLY A 140 -15.82 -18.69 16.78
C GLY A 140 -15.87 -17.70 15.61
N PHE A 141 -16.06 -18.20 14.38
CA PHE A 141 -16.31 -17.32 13.22
C PHE A 141 -17.61 -16.54 13.36
N VAL A 142 -18.71 -17.18 13.76
CA VAL A 142 -20.00 -16.49 13.98
C VAL A 142 -19.87 -15.42 15.07
N ILE A 143 -19.22 -15.74 16.20
CA ILE A 143 -18.95 -14.79 17.30
C ILE A 143 -18.13 -13.60 16.81
N ILE A 144 -17.04 -13.85 16.07
CA ILE A 144 -16.20 -12.79 15.52
C ILE A 144 -17.00 -11.92 14.56
N MET A 145 -17.63 -12.50 13.55
CA MET A 145 -18.34 -11.75 12.51
C MET A 145 -19.53 -10.94 13.06
N VAL A 146 -20.29 -11.48 14.01
CA VAL A 146 -21.39 -10.73 14.67
C VAL A 146 -20.82 -9.59 15.52
N GLY A 147 -19.82 -9.87 16.36
CA GLY A 147 -19.19 -8.87 17.23
C GLY A 147 -18.54 -7.73 16.46
N THR A 148 -17.74 -8.03 15.42
CA THR A 148 -17.09 -7.01 14.59
C THR A 148 -18.09 -6.25 13.72
N THR A 149 -19.19 -6.89 13.26
CA THR A 149 -20.27 -6.20 12.54
C THR A 149 -20.94 -5.14 13.42
N ILE A 150 -21.29 -5.47 14.65
CA ILE A 150 -21.81 -4.49 15.62
C ILE A 150 -20.73 -3.43 15.90
N GLY A 151 -19.48 -3.86 16.09
CA GLY A 151 -18.32 -3.00 16.36
C GLY A 151 -17.87 -2.09 15.22
N MET A 152 -18.40 -2.25 14.01
CA MET A 152 -18.21 -1.29 12.92
C MET A 152 -19.43 -0.40 12.66
N VAL A 153 -20.62 -0.84 13.08
CA VAL A 153 -21.85 -0.04 13.02
C VAL A 153 -21.92 0.97 14.17
N LEU A 154 -21.53 0.59 15.40
CA LEU A 154 -21.58 1.50 16.55
C LEU A 154 -20.65 2.74 16.37
N PRO A 155 -19.36 2.61 16.00
CA PRO A 155 -18.53 3.77 15.68
C PRO A 155 -19.05 4.61 14.51
N TYR A 156 -19.66 3.99 13.50
CA TYR A 156 -20.27 4.71 12.37
C TYR A 156 -21.43 5.59 12.83
N LEU A 157 -22.35 5.05 13.64
CA LEU A 157 -23.48 5.79 14.21
C LEU A 157 -23.02 6.91 15.15
N ILE A 158 -22.04 6.65 16.02
CA ILE A 158 -21.44 7.67 16.89
C ILE A 158 -20.77 8.75 16.03
N GLY A 159 -20.04 8.36 14.98
CA GLY A 159 -19.37 9.28 14.08
C GLY A 159 -20.35 10.20 13.35
N LEU A 160 -21.54 9.73 12.98
CA LEU A 160 -22.58 10.57 12.36
C LEU A 160 -22.97 11.75 13.26
N CYS A 161 -23.05 11.55 14.58
CA CYS A 161 -23.30 12.61 15.55
C CYS A 161 -22.16 13.62 15.67
N PHE A 162 -20.91 13.21 15.41
CA PHE A 162 -19.70 14.04 15.54
C PHE A 162 -19.04 14.38 14.19
N ARG A 163 -19.81 14.36 13.10
CA ARG A 163 -19.32 14.47 11.71
C ARG A 163 -18.39 15.67 11.48
N ASP A 164 -18.71 16.84 12.02
CA ASP A 164 -17.88 18.06 11.86
C ASP A 164 -16.54 17.99 12.59
N VAL A 165 -16.50 17.30 13.74
CA VAL A 165 -15.26 17.06 14.50
C VAL A 165 -14.37 16.12 13.71
N ILE A 166 -14.92 15.01 13.22
CA ILE A 166 -14.20 14.03 12.39
C ILE A 166 -13.72 14.68 11.09
N HIS A 167 -14.52 15.54 10.46
CA HIS A 167 -14.15 16.21 9.21
C HIS A 167 -12.96 17.18 9.42
N ARG A 168 -12.95 17.93 10.53
CA ARG A 168 -11.79 18.76 10.92
C ARG A 168 -10.56 17.93 11.28
N TRP A 169 -10.74 16.77 11.91
CA TRP A 169 -9.64 15.86 12.23
C TRP A 169 -9.02 15.24 10.97
N LEU A 170 -9.85 14.76 10.03
CA LEU A 170 -9.40 14.10 8.81
C LEU A 170 -8.69 15.07 7.84
N LYS A 171 -8.98 16.38 7.89
CA LYS A 171 -8.21 17.41 7.17
C LYS A 171 -6.72 17.45 7.53
N LYS A 172 -6.31 16.91 8.68
CA LYS A 172 -4.88 16.77 9.05
C LYS A 172 -4.16 15.65 8.27
N TRP A 173 -4.90 14.76 7.59
CA TRP A 173 -4.38 13.59 6.88
C TRP A 173 -4.82 13.60 5.39
N PRO A 174 -4.41 14.59 4.58
CA PRO A 174 -5.00 14.86 3.27
C PRO A 174 -4.86 13.72 2.26
N ARG A 175 -3.75 12.96 2.28
CA ARG A 175 -3.54 11.81 1.39
C ARG A 175 -4.53 10.67 1.68
N THR A 176 -4.71 10.32 2.95
CA THR A 176 -5.68 9.31 3.39
C THR A 176 -7.11 9.78 3.12
N ALA A 177 -7.41 11.05 3.38
CA ALA A 177 -8.71 11.65 3.09
C ALA A 177 -9.05 11.57 1.59
N ALA A 178 -8.09 11.87 0.70
CA ALA A 178 -8.28 11.82 -0.74
C ALA A 178 -8.61 10.40 -1.23
N MET A 179 -7.87 9.37 -0.80
CA MET A 179 -8.13 7.99 -1.20
C MET A 179 -9.52 7.49 -0.77
N ILE A 180 -9.94 7.75 0.48
CA ILE A 180 -11.25 7.31 0.97
C ILE A 180 -12.39 8.18 0.37
N ARG A 181 -12.11 9.40 -0.11
CA ARG A 181 -13.11 10.23 -0.80
C ARG A 181 -13.33 9.81 -2.25
N MET A 182 -12.25 9.57 -3.02
CA MET A 182 -12.36 9.02 -4.39
C MET A 182 -13.05 7.64 -4.40
N ALA A 183 -12.83 6.84 -3.35
CA ALA A 183 -13.54 5.58 -3.14
C ALA A 183 -15.07 5.70 -3.03
N GLY A 184 -15.60 6.89 -2.72
CA GLY A 184 -17.04 7.17 -2.60
C GLY A 184 -17.67 7.84 -3.82
N GLU A 185 -16.92 8.07 -4.91
CA GLU A 185 -17.44 8.74 -6.11
C GLU A 185 -17.97 7.74 -7.17
N GLY A 186 -17.80 6.43 -6.94
CA GLY A 186 -18.31 5.36 -7.81
C GLY A 186 -19.66 4.76 -7.36
N ASP A 187 -20.19 3.83 -8.18
CA ASP A 187 -21.40 3.05 -7.91
C ASP A 187 -21.31 2.23 -6.60
N SER A 188 -22.46 1.84 -6.05
CA SER A 188 -22.64 0.93 -4.92
C SER A 188 -21.69 -0.27 -4.93
N PHE A 189 -21.51 -0.94 -6.08
CA PHE A 189 -20.61 -2.08 -6.21
C PHE A 189 -19.12 -1.68 -6.23
N GLN A 190 -18.80 -0.51 -6.80
CA GLN A 190 -17.45 0.07 -6.75
C GLN A 190 -17.05 0.37 -5.30
N GLN A 191 -17.94 1.04 -4.56
CA GLN A 191 -17.76 1.38 -3.15
C GLN A 191 -17.57 0.12 -2.29
N PHE A 192 -18.37 -0.92 -2.51
CA PHE A 192 -18.24 -2.22 -1.84
C PHE A 192 -16.84 -2.83 -2.06
N ARG A 193 -16.37 -2.88 -3.32
CA ARG A 193 -15.04 -3.41 -3.67
C ARG A 193 -13.93 -2.64 -2.97
N VAL A 194 -14.00 -1.31 -2.97
CA VAL A 194 -12.96 -0.48 -2.35
C VAL A 194 -12.96 -0.64 -0.83
N VAL A 195 -14.13 -0.64 -0.17
CA VAL A 195 -14.22 -0.88 1.28
C VAL A 195 -13.67 -2.26 1.67
N ALA A 196 -14.02 -3.31 0.91
CA ALA A 196 -13.48 -4.64 1.15
C ALA A 196 -11.96 -4.65 1.09
N LEU A 197 -11.35 -4.04 0.07
CA LEU A 197 -9.89 -3.92 -0.06
C LEU A 197 -9.26 -3.04 1.04
N PHE A 198 -9.95 -2.01 1.54
CA PHE A 198 -9.47 -1.21 2.66
C PHE A 198 -9.39 -1.99 3.99
N ARG A 199 -10.23 -3.02 4.20
CA ARG A 199 -10.09 -3.94 5.35
C ARG A 199 -8.89 -4.89 5.23
N ILE A 200 -8.42 -5.14 4.01
CA ILE A 200 -7.22 -5.96 3.73
C ILE A 200 -5.93 -5.16 3.95
N SER A 201 -6.01 -3.85 3.73
CA SER A 201 -4.92 -2.90 3.97
C SER A 201 -4.54 -2.88 5.46
N PRO A 202 -3.27 -2.64 5.84
CA PRO A 202 -2.84 -2.46 7.23
C PRO A 202 -3.34 -1.16 7.88
N PHE A 203 -4.46 -0.61 7.40
CA PHE A 203 -5.06 0.62 7.92
C PHE A 203 -5.90 0.31 9.17
N PRO A 204 -5.72 1.02 10.30
CA PRO A 204 -6.43 0.68 11.55
C PRO A 204 -7.96 0.70 11.39
N TYR A 205 -8.58 -0.47 11.57
CA TYR A 205 -10.00 -0.67 11.29
C TYR A 205 -10.91 0.23 12.14
N THR A 206 -10.48 0.58 13.37
CA THR A 206 -11.17 1.49 14.29
C THR A 206 -11.24 2.91 13.71
N ILE A 207 -10.12 3.44 13.21
CA ILE A 207 -10.08 4.74 12.52
C ILE A 207 -10.94 4.72 11.26
N PHE A 208 -10.91 3.62 10.50
CA PHE A 208 -11.70 3.47 9.28
C PHE A 208 -13.22 3.58 9.53
N ASN A 209 -13.71 2.96 10.62
CA ASN A 209 -15.14 3.00 10.98
C ASN A 209 -15.65 4.44 11.23
N TYR A 210 -14.79 5.34 11.72
CA TYR A 210 -15.11 6.75 11.90
C TYR A 210 -14.86 7.57 10.62
N ALA A 211 -13.78 7.30 9.90
CA ALA A 211 -13.39 8.05 8.70
C ALA A 211 -14.43 7.95 7.57
N ILE A 212 -15.12 6.81 7.44
CA ILE A 212 -16.14 6.59 6.41
C ILE A 212 -17.33 7.57 6.51
N VAL A 213 -17.64 8.08 7.71
CA VAL A 213 -18.79 8.98 7.95
C VAL A 213 -18.65 10.34 7.24
N VAL A 214 -17.42 10.78 7.03
CA VAL A 214 -17.10 12.05 6.38
C VAL A 214 -16.78 11.90 4.89
N THR A 215 -16.99 10.70 4.32
CA THR A 215 -16.86 10.44 2.89
C THR A 215 -18.24 10.29 2.22
N SER A 216 -18.24 10.06 0.91
CA SER A 216 -19.43 9.86 0.07
C SER A 216 -19.87 8.38 -0.02
N ILE A 217 -19.22 7.47 0.72
CA ILE A 217 -19.54 6.04 0.69
C ILE A 217 -20.87 5.77 1.39
N MET A 218 -21.76 5.05 0.71
CA MET A 218 -23.06 4.63 1.24
C MET A 218 -22.91 3.54 2.32
N PHE A 219 -23.83 3.55 3.29
CA PHE A 219 -23.81 2.62 4.43
C PHE A 219 -23.82 1.14 4.01
N TRP A 220 -24.64 0.74 3.04
CA TRP A 220 -24.77 -0.67 2.64
C TRP A 220 -23.50 -1.23 1.95
N PRO A 221 -22.90 -0.55 0.95
CA PRO A 221 -21.56 -0.89 0.46
C PRO A 221 -20.49 -0.96 1.55
N TYR A 222 -20.51 -0.02 2.51
CA TYR A 222 -19.61 -0.04 3.65
C TYR A 222 -19.80 -1.29 4.52
N LEU A 223 -21.05 -1.61 4.87
CA LEU A 223 -21.40 -2.74 5.73
C LEU A 223 -21.00 -4.07 5.09
N PHE A 224 -21.51 -4.36 3.89
CA PHE A 224 -21.23 -5.63 3.21
C PHE A 224 -19.77 -5.74 2.77
N GLY A 225 -19.16 -4.65 2.31
CA GLY A 225 -17.74 -4.62 1.94
C GLY A 225 -16.85 -4.90 3.15
N SER A 226 -17.20 -4.33 4.31
CA SER A 226 -16.46 -4.59 5.55
C SER A 226 -16.62 -6.03 6.04
N ILE A 227 -17.84 -6.59 6.00
CA ILE A 227 -18.09 -8.01 6.31
C ILE A 227 -17.21 -8.89 5.41
N ALA A 228 -17.28 -8.70 4.09
CA ALA A 228 -16.50 -9.50 3.13
C ALA A 228 -14.98 -9.37 3.36
N GLY A 229 -14.50 -8.16 3.64
CA GLY A 229 -13.08 -7.89 3.89
C GLY A 229 -12.55 -8.42 5.23
N MET A 230 -13.41 -8.58 6.24
CA MET A 230 -13.04 -9.10 7.57
C MET A 230 -13.06 -10.63 7.67
N ILE A 231 -13.74 -11.35 6.76
CA ILE A 231 -13.76 -12.83 6.77
C ILE A 231 -12.34 -13.43 6.85
N PRO A 232 -11.36 -13.02 6.03
CA PRO A 232 -10.03 -13.63 6.01
C PRO A 232 -9.22 -13.30 7.27
N GLU A 233 -9.38 -12.09 7.82
CA GLU A 233 -8.84 -11.70 9.12
C GLU A 233 -9.37 -12.64 10.22
N ALA A 234 -10.69 -12.86 10.28
CA ALA A 234 -11.31 -13.75 11.25
C ALA A 234 -10.73 -15.18 11.19
N PHE A 235 -10.52 -15.75 9.99
CA PHE A 235 -9.88 -17.06 9.84
C PHE A 235 -8.43 -17.10 10.34
N ILE A 236 -7.64 -16.04 10.10
CA ILE A 236 -6.27 -15.92 10.61
C ILE A 236 -6.26 -15.88 12.14
N TYR A 237 -7.14 -15.09 12.76
CA TYR A 237 -7.27 -15.05 14.23
C TYR A 237 -7.73 -16.40 14.80
N ILE A 238 -8.70 -17.08 14.17
CA ILE A 238 -9.15 -18.39 14.65
C ILE A 238 -8.03 -19.43 14.58
N TYR A 239 -7.32 -19.49 13.46
CA TYR A 239 -6.17 -20.40 13.29
C TYR A 239 -5.07 -20.11 14.32
N SER A 240 -4.69 -18.83 14.46
CA SER A 240 -3.67 -18.40 15.41
C SER A 240 -4.06 -18.76 16.85
N GLY A 241 -5.32 -18.54 17.23
CA GLY A 241 -5.86 -18.94 18.53
C GLY A 241 -5.77 -20.45 18.74
N LYS A 242 -6.31 -21.27 17.83
CA LYS A 242 -6.20 -22.73 17.95
C LYS A 242 -4.76 -23.22 18.08
N LEU A 243 -3.84 -22.67 17.28
CA LEU A 243 -2.42 -23.00 17.34
C LEU A 243 -1.83 -22.65 18.72
N LEU A 244 -2.19 -21.48 19.25
CA LEU A 244 -1.80 -21.01 20.59
C LEU A 244 -2.29 -21.94 21.70
N ARG A 245 -3.55 -22.42 21.62
CA ARG A 245 -4.11 -23.43 22.55
C ARG A 245 -3.38 -24.77 22.46
N THR A 246 -3.09 -25.24 21.25
CA THR A 246 -2.31 -26.48 21.05
C THR A 246 -0.88 -26.36 21.60
N PHE A 247 -0.20 -25.23 21.38
CA PHE A 247 1.12 -24.97 21.99
C PHE A 247 1.04 -24.93 23.52
N ALA A 248 0.02 -24.28 24.09
CA ALA A 248 -0.16 -24.22 25.54
C ALA A 248 -0.35 -25.64 26.14
N ASN A 249 -1.22 -26.44 25.52
CA ASN A 249 -1.52 -27.80 25.95
C ASN A 249 -0.29 -28.74 25.92
N VAL A 250 0.63 -28.58 24.96
CA VAL A 250 1.84 -29.41 24.87
C VAL A 250 2.98 -28.91 25.76
N GLN A 251 3.12 -27.60 25.91
CA GLN A 251 4.25 -26.99 26.64
C GLN A 251 4.01 -26.92 28.15
N TYR A 252 2.76 -26.73 28.58
CA TYR A 252 2.38 -26.52 29.99
C TYR A 252 1.34 -27.52 30.49
N GLY A 253 0.66 -28.25 29.60
CA GLY A 253 -0.15 -29.41 29.95
C GLY A 253 0.64 -30.70 29.79
N ASN A 254 0.54 -31.62 30.75
CA ASN A 254 0.98 -33.01 30.55
C ASN A 254 -0.08 -33.75 29.72
N HIS A 255 -0.26 -33.39 28.45
CA HIS A 255 -1.21 -33.99 27.53
C HIS A 255 -0.55 -34.30 26.18
N GLU A 256 -0.56 -35.58 25.79
CA GLU A 256 -0.25 -35.98 24.42
C GLU A 256 -1.46 -35.70 23.51
N MET A 257 -1.22 -35.14 22.32
CA MET A 257 -2.31 -34.78 21.40
C MET A 257 -3.09 -36.01 20.93
N SER A 258 -4.41 -35.95 21.04
CA SER A 258 -5.28 -37.00 20.51
C SER A 258 -5.25 -37.01 18.98
N PRO A 259 -5.29 -38.19 18.30
CA PRO A 259 -5.35 -38.27 16.84
C PRO A 259 -6.46 -37.42 16.21
N LEU A 260 -7.58 -37.24 16.92
CA LEU A 260 -8.68 -36.38 16.46
C LEU A 260 -8.30 -34.89 16.46
N GLU A 261 -7.55 -34.42 17.46
CA GLU A 261 -7.07 -33.04 17.52
C GLU A 261 -6.08 -32.74 16.39
N ILE A 262 -5.20 -33.70 16.09
CA ILE A 262 -4.28 -33.64 14.95
C ILE A 262 -5.05 -33.54 13.63
N ILE A 263 -6.06 -34.39 13.41
CA ILE A 263 -6.92 -34.34 12.22
C ILE A 263 -7.64 -32.99 12.11
N TYR A 264 -8.27 -32.50 13.19
CA TYR A 264 -8.92 -31.18 13.19
C TYR A 264 -7.94 -30.03 12.97
N ASN A 265 -6.69 -30.15 13.42
CA ASN A 265 -5.64 -29.16 13.20
C ASN A 265 -5.15 -29.16 11.75
N VAL A 266 -4.91 -30.32 11.14
CA VAL A 266 -4.53 -30.47 9.73
C VAL A 266 -5.64 -29.97 8.79
N ILE A 267 -6.90 -30.38 9.00
CA ILE A 267 -8.04 -29.87 8.23
C ILE A 267 -8.12 -28.35 8.35
N SER A 268 -7.95 -27.81 9.55
CA SER A 268 -7.99 -26.36 9.74
C SER A 268 -6.83 -25.60 9.10
N PHE A 269 -5.64 -26.19 9.06
CA PHE A 269 -4.50 -25.64 8.35
C PHE A 269 -4.75 -25.58 6.85
N ILE A 270 -5.33 -26.65 6.27
CA ILE A 270 -5.72 -26.68 4.85
C ILE A 270 -6.76 -25.59 4.55
N VAL A 271 -7.81 -25.45 5.37
CA VAL A 271 -8.83 -24.41 5.19
C VAL A 271 -8.22 -23.00 5.31
N ALA A 272 -7.37 -22.75 6.30
CA ALA A 272 -6.68 -21.46 6.46
C ALA A 272 -5.72 -21.16 5.29
N ALA A 273 -4.98 -22.15 4.81
CA ALA A 273 -4.10 -22.01 3.65
C ALA A 273 -4.88 -21.72 2.37
N VAL A 274 -5.97 -22.45 2.09
CA VAL A 274 -6.85 -22.21 0.94
C VAL A 274 -7.48 -20.81 1.03
N MET A 275 -8.00 -20.41 2.19
CA MET A 275 -8.51 -19.05 2.40
C MET A 275 -7.45 -17.98 2.15
N THR A 276 -6.24 -18.17 2.66
CA THR A 276 -5.12 -17.21 2.52
C THR A 276 -4.64 -17.12 1.06
N VAL A 277 -4.57 -18.25 0.35
CA VAL A 277 -4.20 -18.29 -1.08
C VAL A 277 -5.27 -17.65 -1.94
N CYS A 278 -6.55 -18.02 -1.76
CA CYS A 278 -7.67 -17.38 -2.44
C CYS A 278 -7.64 -15.87 -2.17
N PHE A 279 -7.54 -15.45 -0.91
CA PHE A 279 -7.46 -14.04 -0.54
C PHE A 279 -6.29 -13.29 -1.19
N THR A 280 -5.10 -13.88 -1.21
CA THR A 280 -3.91 -13.27 -1.84
C THR A 280 -4.10 -13.13 -3.36
N VAL A 281 -4.67 -14.14 -4.01
CA VAL A 281 -4.91 -14.16 -5.46
C VAL A 281 -6.05 -13.21 -5.87
N TYR A 282 -7.19 -13.25 -5.17
CA TYR A 282 -8.34 -12.38 -5.43
C TYR A 282 -8.08 -10.94 -5.00
N GLY A 283 -7.36 -10.72 -3.90
CA GLY A 283 -6.90 -9.39 -3.46
C GLY A 283 -5.98 -8.75 -4.49
N LYS A 284 -4.94 -9.46 -4.96
CA LYS A 284 -4.07 -8.98 -6.05
C LYS A 284 -4.85 -8.70 -7.33
N LYS A 285 -5.73 -9.61 -7.79
CA LYS A 285 -6.58 -9.38 -8.98
C LYS A 285 -7.55 -8.21 -8.80
N GLY A 286 -8.09 -8.01 -7.60
CA GLY A 286 -9.00 -6.91 -7.28
C GLY A 286 -8.29 -5.55 -7.34
N LEU A 287 -7.11 -5.47 -6.71
CA LEU A 287 -6.26 -4.29 -6.70
C LEU A 287 -5.75 -3.92 -8.10
N THR A 288 -5.18 -4.86 -8.87
CA THR A 288 -4.73 -4.56 -10.24
C THR A 288 -5.87 -4.17 -11.17
N LYS A 289 -7.07 -4.74 -10.99
CA LYS A 289 -8.24 -4.32 -11.76
C LYS A 289 -8.66 -2.88 -11.42
N LEU A 290 -8.66 -2.49 -10.13
CA LEU A 290 -8.96 -1.11 -9.75
C LEU A 290 -7.87 -0.11 -10.16
N GLU A 291 -6.60 -0.48 -10.05
CA GLU A 291 -5.47 0.34 -10.52
C GLU A 291 -5.53 0.56 -12.04
N HIS A 292 -5.98 -0.44 -12.79
CA HIS A 292 -6.21 -0.33 -14.23
C HIS A 292 -7.48 0.49 -14.56
N GLU A 293 -8.55 0.39 -13.76
CA GLU A 293 -9.74 1.25 -13.89
C GLU A 293 -9.38 2.72 -13.57
N GLU A 294 -8.57 2.99 -12.55
CA GLU A 294 -8.06 4.32 -12.19
C GLU A 294 -7.15 4.89 -13.29
N LYS A 295 -6.13 4.14 -13.74
CA LYS A 295 -5.24 4.58 -14.83
C LYS A 295 -6.01 4.85 -16.12
N CYS A 296 -7.01 4.02 -16.46
CA CYS A 296 -7.83 4.24 -17.64
C CYS A 296 -8.73 5.47 -17.48
N GLY A 297 -9.37 5.67 -16.31
CA GLY A 297 -10.18 6.85 -16.01
C GLY A 297 -9.37 8.15 -16.05
N VAL A 298 -8.21 8.20 -15.40
CA VAL A 298 -7.28 9.34 -15.43
C VAL A 298 -6.83 9.63 -16.86
N THR A 299 -6.54 8.59 -17.65
CA THR A 299 -6.18 8.74 -19.07
C THR A 299 -7.33 9.35 -19.86
N VAL A 300 -8.56 8.83 -19.74
CA VAL A 300 -9.75 9.36 -20.43
C VAL A 300 -10.05 10.81 -20.04
N VAL A 301 -9.94 11.16 -18.75
CA VAL A 301 -10.13 12.55 -18.28
C VAL A 301 -9.05 13.48 -18.83
N HIS A 302 -7.77 13.06 -18.84
CA HIS A 302 -6.68 13.87 -19.36
C HIS A 302 -6.81 14.09 -20.88
N LEU A 303 -7.20 13.06 -21.63
CA LEU A 303 -7.48 13.12 -23.06
C LEU A 303 -8.69 14.02 -23.35
N GLY A 304 -9.78 13.89 -22.57
CA GLY A 304 -10.96 14.74 -22.69
C GLY A 304 -10.66 16.21 -22.43
N HIS A 305 -9.81 16.51 -21.44
CA HIS A 305 -9.32 17.87 -21.19
C HIS A 305 -8.49 18.40 -22.37
N ILE A 306 -7.53 17.62 -22.90
CA ILE A 306 -6.74 18.03 -24.07
C ILE A 306 -7.63 18.28 -25.30
N GLN A 307 -8.69 17.49 -25.47
CA GLN A 307 -9.62 17.62 -26.58
C GLN A 307 -10.54 18.83 -26.42
N LEU A 308 -11.03 19.12 -25.20
CA LEU A 308 -11.75 20.36 -24.91
C LEU A 308 -10.88 21.60 -25.09
N ASP A 309 -9.62 21.57 -24.62
CA ASP A 309 -8.71 22.71 -24.70
C ASP A 309 -8.35 23.01 -26.17
N ARG A 310 -8.15 21.98 -27.00
CA ARG A 310 -8.06 22.15 -28.47
C ARG A 310 -9.33 22.74 -29.08
N LEU A 311 -10.51 22.22 -28.73
CA LEU A 311 -11.80 22.75 -29.22
C LEU A 311 -12.07 24.19 -28.76
N SER A 312 -11.51 24.60 -27.61
CA SER A 312 -11.56 25.98 -27.12
C SER A 312 -10.58 26.90 -27.84
N LEU A 313 -9.37 26.41 -28.17
CA LEU A 313 -8.35 27.14 -28.94
C LEU A 313 -8.71 27.27 -30.44
N GLU A 314 -9.53 26.36 -30.97
CA GLU A 314 -9.91 26.33 -32.39
C GLU A 314 -11.18 27.13 -32.72
N ARG A 315 -11.77 27.85 -31.73
CA ARG A 315 -12.73 28.93 -32.01
C ARG A 315 -11.98 30.20 -32.46
N PRO A 316 -12.12 30.65 -33.72
CA PRO A 316 -11.54 31.92 -34.14
C PRO A 316 -12.27 33.08 -33.46
N ASN A 317 -11.49 34.10 -33.11
CA ASN A 317 -11.93 35.27 -32.35
C ASN A 317 -12.80 36.21 -33.21
N GLN A 318 -14.07 35.86 -33.46
CA GLN A 318 -15.04 36.72 -34.13
C GLN A 318 -15.82 37.59 -33.15
N HIS A 319 -15.18 38.62 -32.58
CA HIS A 319 -15.84 39.80 -32.01
C HIS A 319 -14.91 41.00 -32.18
N GLY A 320 -15.15 41.83 -33.19
CA GLY A 320 -14.20 42.89 -33.56
C GLY A 320 -14.60 43.77 -34.73
N LEU A 321 -15.86 44.25 -34.78
CA LEU A 321 -16.25 45.34 -35.67
C LEU A 321 -17.46 46.10 -35.10
N HIS A 322 -17.15 47.10 -34.27
CA HIS A 322 -18.13 48.05 -33.74
C HIS A 322 -18.07 49.37 -34.53
N HIS A 323 -19.25 49.92 -34.78
CA HIS A 323 -19.56 51.18 -35.47
C HIS A 323 -18.61 52.38 -35.25
N SER A 324 -18.30 53.09 -36.35
CA SER A 324 -17.80 54.48 -36.42
C SER A 324 -17.75 54.92 -37.90
N LEU A 325 -18.09 56.13 -38.37
CA LEU A 325 -18.87 57.27 -37.84
C LEU A 325 -19.24 58.22 -39.02
N ARG A 326 -20.48 58.73 -39.14
CA ARG A 326 -20.80 60.12 -39.59
C ARG A 326 -22.30 60.47 -39.58
N SER A 327 -22.62 61.48 -38.77
CA SER A 327 -23.72 62.45 -38.89
C SER A 327 -23.19 63.68 -39.68
N PRO A 328 -23.97 64.76 -39.98
CA PRO A 328 -25.35 65.09 -39.59
C PRO A 328 -26.42 64.88 -40.68
#